data_AF-A0A1V5W200-F1
#
_entry.id   AF-A0A1V5W200-F1
#
_cell.length_a   1.000
_cell.length_b   1.000
_cell.length_c   1.000
_cell.angle_alpha   90.00
_cell.angle_beta   90.00
_cell.angle_gamma   90.00
#
_symmetry.space_group_name_H-M   'P 1'
#
loop_
_entity.id
_entity.type
_entity.pdbx_description
1 polymer ?
#
loop_
_entity_poly.entity_id
_entity_poly.type
_entity_poly.pdbx_seq_one_letter_code
_entity_poly.pdbx_strand_id
1 'polypeptide(L)'
;MFRKSRIIMAVALLLLIFGLFIYFKYFFSYEQRNITLRKIETITGQNLTVTVFGYDGRIIKRWTNVKKITSFQDGRNYSFFYTKDGKYVQIPDSVWYIAEEE
;
A
#
# COMPACT_ATOMS: atom_id res chain seq x y z
N MET A 1 -37.07 11.04 -27.95
CA MET A 1 -35.64 11.44 -28.03
C MET A 1 -34.71 10.67 -27.08
N PHE A 2 -35.11 10.33 -25.86
CA PHE A 2 -34.22 9.78 -24.81
C PHE A 2 -33.71 8.33 -24.99
N ARG A 3 -34.37 7.46 -25.78
CA ARG A 3 -33.93 6.06 -25.94
C ARG A 3 -32.65 5.95 -26.79
N LYS A 4 -32.54 6.73 -27.86
CA LYS A 4 -31.35 6.72 -28.74
C LYS A 4 -30.12 7.31 -28.04
N SER A 5 -30.29 8.36 -27.24
CA SER A 5 -29.18 8.98 -26.49
C SER A 5 -28.62 8.08 -25.39
N ARG A 6 -29.46 7.28 -24.71
CA ARG A 6 -28.98 6.27 -23.73
C ARG A 6 -28.15 5.17 -24.37
N ILE A 7 -28.52 4.72 -25.57
CA ILE A 7 -27.75 3.71 -26.31
C ILE A 7 -26.40 4.30 -26.74
N ILE A 8 -26.39 5.52 -27.27
CA ILE A 8 -25.14 6.21 -27.65
C ILE A 8 -24.23 6.40 -26.44
N MET A 9 -24.80 6.80 -25.30
CA MET A 9 -24.05 6.94 -24.04
C MET A 9 -23.49 5.60 -23.55
N ALA A 10 -24.29 4.54 -23.58
CA ALA A 10 -23.83 3.20 -23.21
C ALA A 10 -22.70 2.72 -24.11
N VAL A 11 -22.81 2.90 -25.43
CA VAL A 11 -21.77 2.54 -26.40
C VAL A 11 -20.50 3.37 -26.18
N ALA A 12 -20.62 4.68 -25.95
CA ALA A 12 -19.48 5.54 -25.66
C ALA A 12 -18.76 5.12 -24.36
N LEU A 13 -19.51 4.75 -23.32
CA LEU A 13 -18.96 4.30 -22.05
C LEU A 13 -18.25 2.94 -22.20
N LEU A 14 -18.80 2.04 -23.01
CA LEU A 14 -18.21 0.75 -23.32
C LEU A 14 -16.90 0.91 -24.10
N LEU A 15 -16.87 1.81 -25.10
CA LEU A 15 -15.67 2.15 -25.85
C LEU A 15 -14.61 2.79 -24.95
N LEU A 16 -15.01 3.63 -23.99
CA LEU A 16 -14.10 4.26 -23.04
C LEU A 16 -13.47 3.23 -22.10
N ILE A 17 -14.26 2.30 -21.55
CA ILE A 17 -13.75 1.18 -20.74
C ILE A 17 -12.77 0.32 -21.55
N PHE A 18 -13.11 0.00 -22.80
CA PHE A 18 -12.27 -0.83 -23.66
C PHE A 18 -10.97 -0.12 -24.06
N GLY A 19 -11.04 1.18 -24.34
CA GLY A 19 -9.89 2.03 -24.63
C GLY A 19 -8.95 2.12 -23.44
N LEU A 20 -9.48 2.32 -22.23
CA LEU A 20 -8.69 2.28 -20.99
C LEU A 20 -8.03 0.91 -20.80
N PHE A 21 -8.75 -0.19 -21.00
CA PHE A 21 -8.20 -1.53 -20.87
C PHE A 21 -7.01 -1.77 -21.81
N ILE A 22 -7.12 -1.39 -23.08
CA ILE A 22 -6.03 -1.51 -24.05
C ILE A 22 -4.87 -0.60 -23.67
N TYR A 23 -5.14 0.65 -23.29
CA TYR A 23 -4.11 1.58 -22.85
C TYR A 23 -3.30 1.03 -21.67
N PHE A 24 -3.98 0.53 -20.63
CA PHE A 24 -3.34 -0.12 -19.48
C PHE A 24 -2.62 -1.42 -19.84
N LYS A 25 -3.05 -2.15 -20.88
CA LYS A 25 -2.40 -3.40 -21.27
C LYS A 25 -1.09 -3.18 -22.04
N TYR A 26 -1.06 -2.18 -22.93
CA TYR A 26 0.06 -2.02 -23.87
C TYR A 26 1.06 -0.92 -23.46
N PHE A 27 0.61 0.12 -22.76
CA PHE A 27 1.48 1.26 -22.39
C PHE A 27 2.02 1.18 -20.96
N PHE A 28 1.47 0.29 -20.13
CA PHE A 28 1.90 0.12 -18.75
C PHE A 28 3.05 -0.89 -18.72
N SER A 29 4.27 -0.41 -18.48
CA SER A 29 5.43 -1.29 -18.39
C SER A 29 5.30 -2.27 -17.23
N TYR A 30 6.01 -3.39 -17.29
CA TYR A 30 6.00 -4.39 -16.20
C TYR A 30 6.34 -3.75 -14.84
N GLU A 31 7.30 -2.83 -14.83
CA GLU A 31 7.69 -2.05 -13.65
C GLU A 31 6.55 -1.16 -13.13
N GLN A 32 5.88 -0.41 -14.00
CA GLN A 32 4.77 0.45 -13.60
C GLN A 32 3.58 -0.37 -13.08
N ARG A 33 3.35 -1.56 -13.65
CA ARG A 33 2.33 -2.51 -13.21
C ARG A 33 2.63 -3.02 -11.81
N ASN A 34 3.88 -3.43 -11.55
CA ASN A 34 4.32 -3.91 -10.24
C ASN A 34 4.24 -2.80 -9.17
N ILE A 35 4.66 -1.57 -9.51
CA ILE A 35 4.54 -0.40 -8.61
C ILE A 35 3.07 -0.10 -8.30
N THR A 36 2.19 -0.14 -9.31
CA THR A 36 0.77 0.13 -9.14
C THR A 36 0.08 -0.96 -8.32
N LEU A 37 0.41 -2.23 -8.55
CA LEU A 37 -0.08 -3.34 -7.72
C LEU A 37 0.37 -3.19 -6.27
N ARG A 38 1.66 -2.94 -6.02
CA ARG A 38 2.18 -2.69 -4.66
C ARG A 38 1.53 -1.48 -3.99
N LYS A 39 1.25 -0.41 -4.74
CA LYS A 39 0.53 0.77 -4.23
C LYS A 39 -0.92 0.44 -3.89
N ILE A 40 -1.61 -0.34 -4.72
CA ILE A 40 -2.96 -0.80 -4.45
C ILE A 40 -2.95 -1.68 -3.20
N GLU A 41 -2.04 -2.64 -3.11
CA GLU A 41 -1.83 -3.52 -1.93
C GLU A 41 -1.57 -2.71 -0.64
N THR A 42 -0.71 -1.69 -0.73
CA THR A 42 -0.43 -0.77 0.40
C THR A 42 -1.70 -0.02 0.85
N ILE A 43 -2.61 0.30 -0.07
CA ILE A 43 -3.86 1.02 0.22
C ILE A 43 -4.94 0.06 0.72
N THR A 44 -5.04 -1.14 0.16
CA THR A 44 -6.05 -2.15 0.52
C THR A 44 -5.75 -2.88 1.83
N GLY A 45 -4.60 -2.63 2.44
CA GLY A 45 -4.30 -3.02 3.81
C GLY A 45 -3.36 -4.22 3.87
N GLN A 46 -2.07 -3.94 3.89
CA GLN A 46 -1.10 -4.90 4.39
C GLN A 46 -1.29 -5.01 5.91
N ASN A 47 -1.42 -6.23 6.43
CA ASN A 47 -1.41 -6.48 7.87
C ASN A 47 0.01 -6.87 8.26
N LEU A 48 0.84 -5.87 8.55
CA LEU A 48 2.19 -6.12 9.01
C LEU A 48 2.18 -6.45 10.51
N THR A 49 3.00 -7.41 10.89
CA THR A 49 3.37 -7.64 12.27
C THR A 49 4.77 -7.10 12.51
N VAL A 50 4.85 -6.09 13.37
CA VAL A 50 6.10 -5.43 13.76
C VAL A 50 6.56 -6.01 15.08
N THR A 51 7.69 -6.70 15.07
CA THR A 51 8.33 -7.25 16.27
C THR A 51 9.65 -6.53 16.54
N VAL A 52 9.76 -5.94 17.72
CA VAL A 52 10.97 -5.28 18.22
C VAL A 52 11.73 -6.23 19.13
N PHE A 53 13.04 -6.33 18.89
CA PHE A 53 13.95 -7.21 19.62
C PHE A 53 14.92 -6.40 20.47
N GLY A 54 15.25 -6.93 21.64
CA GLY A 54 16.34 -6.44 22.47
C GLY A 54 17.70 -6.89 21.94
N TYR A 55 18.76 -6.28 22.48
CA TYR A 55 20.14 -6.68 22.17
C TYR A 55 20.45 -8.14 22.51
N ASP A 56 19.66 -8.75 23.39
CA ASP A 56 19.72 -10.16 23.78
C ASP A 56 18.90 -11.08 22.86
N GLY A 57 18.31 -10.55 21.78
CA GLY A 57 17.47 -11.28 20.84
C GLY A 57 16.07 -11.61 21.36
N ARG A 58 15.70 -11.15 22.57
CA ARG A 58 14.37 -11.36 23.12
C ARG A 58 13.38 -10.37 22.52
N ILE A 59 12.13 -10.80 22.36
CA ILE A 59 11.05 -9.93 21.91
C ILE A 59 10.73 -8.94 23.03
N ILE A 60 10.94 -7.66 22.80
CA ILE A 60 10.56 -6.59 23.73
C ILE A 60 9.09 -6.23 23.50
N LYS A 61 8.67 -6.12 22.24
CA LYS A 61 7.32 -5.71 21.90
C LYS A 61 6.90 -6.19 20.52
N ARG A 62 5.61 -6.45 20.37
CA ARG A 62 5.00 -6.85 19.11
C ARG A 62 3.72 -6.08 18.88
N TRP A 63 3.53 -5.60 17.65
CA TRP A 63 2.29 -5.01 17.16
C TRP A 63 1.82 -5.79 15.95
N THR A 64 0.56 -6.17 15.92
CA THR A 64 -0.07 -6.85 14.78
C THR A 64 -1.01 -5.89 14.05
N ASN A 65 -1.41 -6.23 12.83
CA ASN A 65 -2.32 -5.42 12.01
C ASN A 65 -1.82 -3.98 11.78
N VAL A 66 -0.51 -3.82 11.60
CA VAL A 66 0.10 -2.53 11.25
C VAL A 66 -0.06 -2.32 9.74
N LYS A 67 -0.78 -1.26 9.35
CA LYS A 67 -1.09 -1.02 7.93
C LYS A 67 0.13 -0.72 7.07
N LYS A 68 1.08 0.04 7.63
CA LYS A 68 2.26 0.53 6.94
C LYS A 68 3.29 1.05 7.94
N ILE A 69 4.56 0.77 7.67
CA ILE A 69 5.70 1.44 8.32
C ILE A 69 6.26 2.47 7.35
N THR A 70 6.57 3.66 7.85
CA THR A 70 7.11 4.77 7.07
C THR A 70 8.42 5.22 7.69
N SER A 71 9.45 5.34 6.87
CA SER A 71 10.71 6.01 7.19
C SER A 71 10.84 7.31 6.39
N PHE A 72 11.58 8.27 6.91
CA PHE A 72 11.83 9.52 6.20
C PHE A 72 13.14 9.45 5.41
N GLN A 73 13.17 10.12 4.26
CA GLN A 73 14.38 10.24 3.42
C GLN A 73 15.28 11.41 3.84
N ASP A 74 14.84 12.23 4.80
CA ASP A 74 15.47 13.50 5.18
C ASP A 74 16.45 13.39 6.37
N GLY A 75 16.96 12.19 6.64
CA GLY A 75 18.00 11.95 7.67
C GLY A 75 17.46 11.79 9.09
N ARG A 76 16.14 11.62 9.27
CA ARG A 76 15.58 11.20 10.56
C ARG A 76 15.84 9.72 10.79
N ASN A 77 16.53 9.40 11.88
CA ASN A 77 16.93 8.03 12.23
C ASN A 77 15.83 7.25 12.97
N TYR A 78 14.60 7.31 12.47
CA TYR A 78 13.50 6.50 12.98
C TYR A 78 12.48 6.18 11.91
N SER A 79 11.87 5.01 12.07
CA SER A 79 10.67 4.60 11.36
C SER A 79 9.44 4.82 12.25
N PHE A 80 8.27 5.02 11.66
CA PHE A 80 7.02 5.17 12.42
C PHE A 80 5.86 4.44 11.76
N PHE A 81 4.86 4.12 12.57
CA PHE A 81 3.60 3.54 12.11
C PHE A 81 2.46 3.88 13.06
N TYR A 82 1.24 3.57 12.61
CA TYR A 82 0.05 3.64 13.44
C TYR A 82 -0.43 2.22 13.77
N THR A 83 -0.72 1.99 15.04
CA THR A 83 -1.37 0.76 15.50
C THR A 83 -2.82 0.69 15.02
N LYS A 84 -3.44 -0.49 15.12
CA LYS A 84 -4.87 -0.69 14.84
C LYS A 84 -5.77 0.29 15.62
N ASP A 85 -5.38 0.63 16.84
CA ASP A 85 -6.12 1.55 17.72
C ASP A 85 -5.86 3.03 17.39
N GLY A 86 -5.14 3.33 16.31
CA GLY A 86 -4.81 4.69 15.90
C GLY A 86 -3.68 5.33 16.72
N LYS A 87 -3.01 4.59 17.61
CA LYS A 87 -1.85 5.11 18.35
C LYS A 87 -0.64 5.21 17.46
N TYR A 88 0.05 6.34 17.52
CA TYR A 88 1.31 6.60 16.84
C TYR A 88 2.48 5.95 17.59
N VAL A 89 3.35 5.25 16.85
CA VAL A 89 4.53 4.58 17.39
C VAL A 89 5.76 4.95 16.55
N GLN A 90 6.86 5.28 17.22
CA GLN A 90 8.17 5.48 16.62
C GLN A 90 9.11 4.35 17.04
N ILE A 91 9.88 3.85 16.08
CA ILE A 91 10.97 2.91 16.29
C ILE A 91 12.26 3.60 15.86
N PRO A 92 13.17 3.91 16.80
CA PRO A 92 14.50 4.42 16.47
C PRO A 92 15.29 3.39 15.67
N ASP A 93 16.14 3.84 14.75
CA ASP A 93 16.98 2.95 13.92
C ASP A 93 18.05 2.21 14.74
N SER A 94 18.29 2.63 16.00
CA SER A 94 19.16 1.92 16.95
C SER A 94 18.56 0.61 17.47
N VAL A 95 17.27 0.35 17.20
CA VAL A 95 16.54 -0.81 17.68
C VAL A 95 16.31 -1.80 16.53
N TRP A 96 16.63 -3.06 16.77
CA TRP A 96 16.36 -4.11 15.79
C TRP A 96 14.87 -4.44 15.75
N TYR A 97 14.26 -4.35 14.57
CA TYR A 97 12.88 -4.76 14.37
C TYR A 97 12.70 -5.51 13.05
N ILE A 98 11.70 -6.40 13.03
CA ILE A 98 11.28 -7.12 11.84
C ILE A 98 9.81 -6.76 11.59
N ALA A 99 9.48 -6.50 10.31
CA ALA A 99 8.13 -6.27 9.84
C ALA A 99 7.78 -7.35 8.82
N GLU A 100 6.93 -8.29 9.22
CA GLU A 100 6.50 -9.42 8.40
C GLU A 100 5.04 -9.24 7.99
N GLU A 101 4.71 -9.60 6.75
CA GLU A 101 3.31 -9.73 6.33
C GLU A 101 2.73 -10.99 6.98
N GLU A 102 1.57 -10.86 7.61
CA GLU A 102 0.81 -11.97 8.20
C GLU A 102 -0.14 -12.62 7.19
#